data_AF-A0A1C6D8U0-F1
#
_entry.id   AF-A0A1C6D8U0-F1
#
_cell.length_a   1.000
_cell.length_b   1.000
_cell.length_c   1.000
_cell.angle_alpha   90.00
_cell.angle_beta   90.00
_cell.angle_gamma   90.00
#
_symmetry.space_group_name_H-M   'P 1'
#
loop_
_entity.id
_entity.type
_entity.pdbx_description
1 polymer ?
#
loop_
_entity_poly.entity_id
_entity_poly.type
_entity_poly.pdbx_seq_one_letter_code
_entity_poly.pdbx_strand_id
1 'polypeptide(L)'
;MIKFGTGGWRAIIGDDFTRENIQKLSKALAMKMKDEGEISKGICIGYDRRFLSKESAMWAIEVFAYEGINSYFINISSPTPLVMYYVMKEELSYGVMITASHNPAIYNGIKVFTYGGRDANEVQTKEIEKYIVEVEKECEEGNKVEILE
;
A
#
# COMPACT_ATOMS: atom_id res chain seq x y z
N MET A 1 -8.99 10.63 6.40
CA MET A 1 -9.74 9.36 6.22
C MET A 1 -9.23 8.70 4.94
N ILE A 2 -8.68 7.50 5.05
CA ILE A 2 -8.18 6.77 3.88
C ILE A 2 -9.38 6.13 3.17
N LYS A 3 -9.61 6.52 1.91
CA LYS A 3 -10.74 6.03 1.11
C LYS A 3 -10.29 5.72 -0.30
N PHE A 4 -10.58 4.52 -0.78
CA PHE A 4 -10.27 4.10 -2.13
C PHE A 4 -11.28 4.71 -3.11
N GLY A 5 -10.74 5.39 -4.12
CA GLY A 5 -11.49 5.80 -5.29
C GLY A 5 -11.23 4.86 -6.46
N THR A 6 -11.65 5.27 -7.65
CA THR A 6 -11.36 4.54 -8.89
C THR A 6 -9.85 4.49 -9.14
N GLY A 7 -9.26 3.30 -9.01
CA GLY A 7 -7.84 3.07 -9.25
C GLY A 7 -6.93 3.57 -8.14
N GLY A 8 -7.29 3.31 -6.88
CA GLY A 8 -6.45 3.48 -5.70
C GLY A 8 -6.93 4.55 -4.71
N TRP A 9 -6.24 4.66 -3.59
CA TRP A 9 -6.35 5.82 -2.70
C TRP A 9 -5.45 6.93 -3.23
N ARG A 10 -5.96 8.15 -3.36
CA ARG A 10 -5.20 9.34 -3.79
C ARG A 10 -5.48 10.49 -2.85
N ALA A 11 -4.44 11.24 -2.51
CA ALA A 11 -4.52 12.35 -1.57
C ALA A 11 -3.46 13.40 -1.88
N ILE A 12 -3.66 14.61 -1.37
CA ILE A 12 -2.68 15.70 -1.46
C ILE A 12 -1.53 15.41 -0.49
N ILE A 13 -0.29 15.57 -0.97
CA ILE A 13 0.93 15.40 -0.19
C ILE A 13 0.96 16.45 0.93
N GLY A 14 1.14 16.00 2.17
CA GLY A 14 1.18 16.85 3.36
C GLY A 14 -0.17 17.06 4.04
N ASP A 15 -1.28 16.89 3.31
CA ASP A 15 -2.63 16.93 3.89
C ASP A 15 -3.02 15.52 4.37
N ASP A 16 -3.52 14.69 3.46
CA ASP A 16 -3.96 13.31 3.75
C ASP A 16 -2.91 12.26 3.33
N PHE A 17 -2.05 12.56 2.35
CA PHE A 17 -0.98 11.66 1.94
C PHE A 17 0.24 11.85 2.85
N THR A 18 0.12 11.33 4.07
CA THR A 18 1.09 11.44 5.16
C THR A 18 1.74 10.10 5.46
N ARG A 19 2.91 10.12 6.12
CA ARG A 19 3.58 8.90 6.61
C ARG A 19 2.64 8.03 7.43
N GLU A 20 1.93 8.64 8.37
CA GLU A 20 0.98 7.95 9.24
C GLU A 20 -0.12 7.22 8.45
N ASN A 21 -0.76 7.89 7.49
CA ASN A 21 -1.81 7.25 6.70
C ASN A 21 -1.27 6.15 5.78
N ILE A 22 -0.06 6.30 5.25
CA ILE A 22 0.61 5.24 4.47
C ILE A 22 0.90 4.03 5.35
N GLN A 23 1.37 4.25 6.58
CA GLN A 23 1.63 3.17 7.54
C GLN A 23 0.34 2.46 7.97
N LYS A 24 -0.75 3.20 8.25
CA LYS A 24 -2.07 2.62 8.54
C LYS A 24 -2.60 1.76 7.40
N LEU A 25 -2.53 2.25 6.16
CA LEU A 25 -2.93 1.48 4.98
C LEU A 25 -2.08 0.21 4.80
N SER A 26 -0.76 0.33 5.02
CA SER A 26 0.16 -0.81 4.90
C SER A 26 -0.10 -1.85 5.99
N LYS A 27 -0.37 -1.42 7.22
CA LYS A 27 -0.74 -2.29 8.34
C LYS A 27 -2.07 -2.99 8.07
N ALA A 28 -3.06 -2.28 7.55
CA ALA A 28 -4.34 -2.85 7.16
C ALA A 28 -4.18 -3.94 6.08
N LEU A 29 -3.36 -3.69 5.06
CA LEU A 29 -3.06 -4.70 4.04
C LEU A 29 -2.28 -5.89 4.61
N ALA A 30 -1.34 -5.65 5.53
CA ALA A 30 -0.62 -6.70 6.22
C ALA A 30 -1.55 -7.58 7.06
N MET A 31 -2.48 -7.00 7.83
CA MET A 31 -3.51 -7.74 8.59
C MET A 31 -4.35 -8.62 7.68
N LYS A 32 -4.83 -8.08 6.55
CA LYS A 32 -5.54 -8.87 5.53
C LYS A 32 -4.70 -10.05 5.02
N MET A 33 -3.43 -9.82 4.71
CA MET A 33 -2.52 -10.91 4.30
C MET A 33 -2.32 -11.96 5.40
N LYS A 34 -2.35 -11.58 6.68
CA LYS A 34 -2.29 -12.54 7.80
C LYS A 34 -3.53 -13.41 7.86
N ASP A 35 -4.70 -12.79 7.79
CA ASP A 35 -6.00 -13.50 7.83
C ASP A 35 -6.17 -14.47 6.66
N GLU A 36 -5.63 -14.11 5.50
CA GLU A 36 -5.65 -14.97 4.31
C GLU A 36 -4.59 -16.08 4.35
N GLY A 37 -3.65 -16.05 5.31
CA GLY A 37 -2.54 -17.00 5.39
C GLY A 37 -1.46 -16.79 4.31
N GLU A 38 -1.34 -15.57 3.80
CA GLU A 38 -0.58 -15.23 2.58
C GLU A 38 0.74 -14.47 2.87
N ILE A 39 1.11 -14.32 4.15
CA ILE A 39 2.32 -13.62 4.62
C ILE A 39 3.59 -14.14 3.93
N SER A 40 3.69 -15.47 3.77
CA SER A 40 4.89 -16.15 3.25
C SER A 40 5.18 -15.84 1.79
N LYS A 41 4.18 -15.41 1.01
CA LYS A 41 4.38 -15.02 -0.39
C LYS A 41 5.07 -13.67 -0.53
N GLY A 42 4.92 -12.78 0.45
CA GLY A 42 5.44 -11.42 0.38
C GLY A 42 4.61 -10.49 -0.52
N ILE A 43 5.14 -9.29 -0.75
CA ILE A 43 4.47 -8.23 -1.50
C ILE A 43 5.43 -7.48 -2.42
N CYS A 44 5.01 -7.15 -3.65
CA CYS A 44 5.80 -6.31 -4.55
C CYS A 44 5.47 -4.83 -4.35
N ILE A 45 6.47 -3.96 -4.26
CA ILE A 45 6.27 -2.51 -4.09
C ILE A 45 7.08 -1.75 -5.13
N GLY A 46 6.41 -0.85 -5.85
CA GLY A 46 7.02 0.06 -6.82
C GLY A 46 6.48 1.48 -6.68
N TYR A 47 7.10 2.42 -7.39
CA TYR A 47 6.77 3.84 -7.27
C TYR A 47 7.09 4.64 -8.53
N ASP A 48 6.36 5.75 -8.75
CA ASP A 48 6.59 6.67 -9.88
C ASP A 48 7.56 7.81 -9.52
N ARG A 49 7.69 8.81 -10.41
CA ARG A 49 8.64 9.93 -10.24
C ARG A 49 8.12 11.09 -9.39
N ARG A 50 6.96 10.97 -8.73
CA ARG A 50 6.41 12.07 -7.92
C ARG A 50 7.30 12.35 -6.73
N PHE A 51 7.22 13.60 -6.27
CA PHE A 51 7.80 13.97 -4.99
C PHE A 51 7.28 13.02 -3.90
N LEU A 52 8.17 12.60 -2.99
CA LEU A 52 7.88 11.70 -1.88
C LEU A 52 7.52 10.24 -2.26
N SER A 53 7.46 9.87 -3.54
CA SER A 53 7.05 8.51 -3.94
C SER A 53 8.00 7.41 -3.43
N LYS A 54 9.31 7.67 -3.44
CA LYS A 54 10.30 6.69 -2.96
C LYS A 54 10.22 6.54 -1.44
N GLU A 55 10.15 7.65 -0.72
CA GLU A 55 10.05 7.68 0.74
C GLU A 55 8.76 7.01 1.20
N SER A 56 7.65 7.24 0.50
CA SER A 56 6.36 6.58 0.75
C SER A 56 6.42 5.07 0.57
N ALA A 57 7.13 4.59 -0.45
CA ALA A 57 7.37 3.17 -0.63
C ALA A 57 8.18 2.59 0.54
N MET A 58 9.20 3.32 1.02
CA MET A 58 9.99 2.90 2.19
C MET A 58 9.14 2.84 3.46
N TRP A 59 8.28 3.82 3.72
CA TRP A 59 7.38 3.79 4.87
C TRP A 59 6.41 2.60 4.84
N ALA A 60 5.94 2.22 3.65
CA ALA A 60 5.15 1.00 3.50
C ALA A 60 5.98 -0.27 3.77
N ILE A 61 7.19 -0.35 3.21
CA ILE A 61 8.12 -1.48 3.41
C ILE A 61 8.48 -1.65 4.89
N GLU A 62 8.72 -0.56 5.61
CA GLU A 62 8.96 -0.56 7.07
C GLU A 62 7.84 -1.29 7.80
N VAL A 63 6.58 -1.05 7.42
CA VAL A 63 5.44 -1.74 8.01
C VAL A 63 5.42 -3.22 7.67
N PHE A 64 5.57 -3.58 6.39
CA PHE A 64 5.58 -4.99 5.99
C PHE A 64 6.72 -5.76 6.67
N ALA A 65 7.90 -5.15 6.81
CA ALA A 65 9.02 -5.75 7.51
C ALA A 65 8.71 -6.01 8.99
N TYR A 66 8.11 -5.06 9.69
CA TYR A 66 7.65 -5.23 11.08
C TYR A 66 6.63 -6.37 11.21
N GLU A 67 5.73 -6.50 10.24
CA GLU A 67 4.71 -7.56 10.21
C GLU A 67 5.23 -8.92 9.76
N GLY A 68 6.54 -9.04 9.45
CA GLY A 68 7.19 -10.27 9.00
C GLY A 68 6.91 -10.63 7.54
N ILE A 69 6.50 -9.67 6.71
CA ILE A 69 6.16 -9.84 5.29
C ILE A 69 7.34 -9.38 4.43
N ASN A 70 7.89 -10.29 3.63
CA ASN A 70 8.97 -9.94 2.71
C ASN A 70 8.49 -8.98 1.61
N SER A 71 9.25 -7.91 1.36
CA SER A 71 8.93 -6.90 0.34
C SER A 71 9.87 -7.00 -0.85
N TYR A 72 9.34 -7.30 -2.03
CA TYR A 72 10.06 -7.21 -3.30
C TYR A 72 10.02 -5.76 -3.80
N PHE A 73 11.06 -5.00 -3.48
CA PHE A 73 11.12 -3.58 -3.79
C PHE A 73 11.76 -3.30 -5.16
N ILE A 74 10.99 -2.70 -6.06
CA ILE A 74 11.50 -2.14 -7.31
C ILE A 74 12.15 -0.79 -6.99
N ASN A 75 13.45 -0.82 -6.66
CA ASN A 75 14.22 0.36 -6.22
C ASN A 75 14.67 1.28 -7.39
N ILE A 76 13.76 1.50 -8.33
CA ILE A 76 13.88 2.48 -9.40
C ILE A 76 12.46 2.90 -9.80
N SER A 77 12.28 4.14 -10.22
CA SER A 77 10.97 4.57 -10.70
C SER A 77 10.52 3.69 -11.87
N SER A 78 9.31 3.16 -11.78
CA SER A 78 8.79 2.15 -12.69
C SER A 78 7.36 2.47 -13.15
N PRO A 79 6.95 2.02 -14.34
CA PRO A 79 5.55 2.12 -14.74
C PRO A 79 4.72 1.09 -13.96
N THR A 80 3.46 1.41 -13.68
CA THR A 80 2.50 0.54 -12.98
C THR A 80 2.45 -0.91 -13.49
N PRO A 81 2.48 -1.18 -14.82
CA PRO A 81 2.45 -2.55 -15.33
C PRO A 81 3.65 -3.41 -14.92
N LEU A 82 4.78 -2.83 -14.49
CA LEU A 82 5.91 -3.62 -13.99
C LEU A 82 5.58 -4.29 -12.66
N VAL A 83 4.93 -3.56 -11.73
CA VAL A 83 4.44 -4.14 -10.46
C VAL A 83 3.41 -5.22 -10.75
N MET A 84 2.44 -4.95 -11.65
CA MET A 84 1.42 -5.92 -12.05
C MET A 84 2.05 -7.19 -12.63
N TYR A 85 3.00 -7.03 -13.54
CA TYR A 85 3.73 -8.15 -14.13
C TYR A 85 4.48 -8.96 -13.07
N TYR A 86 5.15 -8.30 -12.12
CA TYR A 86 5.89 -8.97 -11.06
C TYR A 86 4.96 -9.76 -10.13
N VAL A 87 3.83 -9.18 -9.73
CA VAL A 87 2.79 -9.87 -8.94
C VAL A 87 2.29 -11.12 -9.67
N MET A 88 2.01 -11.02 -10.97
CA MET A 88 1.59 -12.16 -11.78
C MET A 88 2.70 -13.21 -11.91
N LYS A 89 3.93 -12.78 -12.18
CA LYS A 89 5.06 -13.65 -12.53
C LYS A 89 5.59 -14.44 -11.33
N GLU A 90 5.64 -13.80 -10.17
CA GLU A 90 6.10 -14.40 -8.90
C GLU A 90 4.93 -14.96 -8.07
N GLU A 91 3.73 -15.04 -8.64
CA GLU A 91 2.52 -15.58 -8.00
C GLU A 91 2.19 -14.94 -6.63
N LEU A 92 2.51 -13.66 -6.47
CA LEU A 92 2.26 -12.91 -5.25
C LEU A 92 0.76 -12.65 -5.07
N SER A 93 0.31 -12.63 -3.82
CA SER A 93 -1.08 -12.31 -3.49
C SER A 93 -1.38 -10.83 -3.70
N TYR A 94 -0.38 -9.96 -3.44
CA TYR A 94 -0.52 -8.53 -3.55
C TYR A 94 0.70 -7.83 -4.14
N GLY A 95 0.45 -6.65 -4.71
CA GLY A 95 1.48 -5.65 -4.96
C GLY A 95 0.93 -4.24 -4.79
N VAL A 96 1.82 -3.28 -4.62
CA VAL A 96 1.51 -1.88 -4.41
C VAL A 96 2.31 -1.00 -5.37
N MET A 97 1.63 -0.02 -5.95
CA MET A 97 2.28 1.06 -6.72
C MET A 97 1.97 2.41 -6.08
N ILE A 98 3.02 3.12 -5.69
CA ILE A 98 2.93 4.51 -5.23
C ILE A 98 2.86 5.43 -6.45
N THR A 99 1.67 5.97 -6.72
CA THR A 99 1.39 6.87 -7.83
C THR A 99 -0.01 7.50 -7.71
N ALA A 100 -0.15 8.74 -8.16
CA ALA A 100 -1.46 9.33 -8.47
C ALA A 100 -1.76 9.40 -9.98
N SER A 101 -1.06 8.61 -10.80
CA SER A 101 -1.25 8.51 -12.25
C SER A 101 -1.19 9.86 -12.97
N HIS A 102 -2.31 10.40 -13.43
CA HIS A 102 -2.40 11.67 -14.16
C HIS A 102 -2.84 12.84 -13.28
N ASN A 103 -3.08 12.62 -11.97
CA ASN A 103 -3.43 13.71 -11.07
C ASN A 103 -2.29 14.75 -11.01
N PRO A 104 -2.60 16.01 -10.66
CA PRO A 104 -1.60 17.07 -10.49
C PRO A 104 -0.42 16.66 -9.57
N ALA A 105 0.72 17.32 -9.71
CA ALA A 105 1.96 16.94 -9.01
C ALA A 105 1.87 16.99 -7.47
N ILE A 106 0.93 17.79 -6.92
CA ILE A 106 0.65 17.86 -5.48
C ILE A 106 -0.03 16.60 -4.92
N TYR A 107 -0.54 15.73 -5.79
CA TYR A 107 -1.14 14.45 -5.39
C TYR A 107 -0.12 13.33 -5.42
N ASN A 108 -0.30 12.41 -4.49
CA ASN A 108 0.24 11.06 -4.60
C ASN A 108 -0.85 10.04 -4.21
N GLY A 109 -0.54 8.76 -4.25
CA GLY A 109 -1.53 7.73 -4.00
C GLY A 109 -0.95 6.32 -3.95
N ILE A 110 -1.80 5.38 -3.56
CA ILE A 110 -1.48 3.96 -3.46
C ILE A 110 -2.50 3.17 -4.27
N LYS A 111 -2.00 2.44 -5.27
CA LYS A 111 -2.75 1.39 -5.95
C LYS A 111 -2.39 0.05 -5.36
N VAL A 112 -3.37 -0.82 -5.22
CA VAL A 112 -3.19 -2.23 -4.81
C VAL A 112 -3.51 -3.11 -6.01
N PHE A 113 -2.65 -4.11 -6.24
CA PHE A 113 -2.86 -5.18 -7.20
C PHE A 113 -3.03 -6.48 -6.45
N THR A 114 -3.80 -7.39 -7.04
CA THR A 114 -4.08 -8.70 -6.48
C THR A 114 -3.55 -9.80 -7.39
N TYR A 115 -3.63 -11.05 -6.91
CA TYR A 115 -3.17 -12.24 -7.60
C TYR A 115 -3.44 -12.24 -9.11
N GLY A 116 -2.43 -12.62 -9.88
CA GLY A 116 -2.45 -12.54 -11.34
C GLY A 116 -2.21 -11.13 -11.90
N GLY A 117 -1.75 -10.17 -11.07
CA GLY A 117 -1.35 -8.85 -11.50
C GLY A 117 -2.51 -7.92 -11.87
N ARG A 118 -3.67 -8.09 -11.23
CA ARG A 118 -4.90 -7.34 -11.56
C ARG A 118 -5.09 -6.16 -10.62
N ASP A 119 -5.65 -5.06 -11.10
CA ASP A 119 -6.10 -3.99 -10.21
C ASP A 119 -7.04 -4.54 -9.13
N ALA A 120 -6.86 -4.10 -7.88
CA ALA A 120 -7.83 -4.34 -6.84
C ALA A 120 -9.16 -3.69 -7.25
N ASN A 121 -10.20 -4.50 -7.43
CA ASN A 121 -11.53 -4.02 -7.78
C ASN A 121 -12.25 -3.42 -6.55
N GLU A 122 -13.45 -2.88 -6.76
CA GLU A 122 -14.21 -2.23 -5.70
C GLU A 122 -14.51 -3.15 -4.50
N VAL A 123 -14.69 -4.45 -4.73
CA VAL A 123 -14.90 -5.43 -3.66
C VAL A 123 -13.65 -5.54 -2.81
N GLN A 124 -12.50 -5.73 -3.44
CA GLN A 124 -11.20 -5.87 -2.77
C GLN A 124 -10.80 -4.58 -2.04
N THR A 125 -11.02 -3.40 -2.64
CA THR A 125 -10.72 -2.14 -1.97
C THR A 125 -11.64 -1.89 -0.77
N LYS A 126 -12.93 -2.23 -0.86
CA LYS A 126 -13.85 -2.14 0.29
C LYS A 126 -13.48 -3.11 1.40
N GLU A 127 -12.93 -4.27 1.08
CA GLU A 127 -12.40 -5.17 2.10
C GLU A 127 -11.20 -4.55 2.81
N ILE A 128 -10.24 -3.98 2.07
CA ILE A 128 -9.09 -3.28 2.65
C ILE A 128 -9.54 -2.11 3.53
N GLU A 129 -10.57 -1.36 3.13
CA GLU A 129 -11.13 -0.28 3.95
C GLU A 129 -11.66 -0.75 5.31
N LYS A 130 -12.17 -1.99 5.43
CA LYS A 130 -12.58 -2.55 6.74
C LYS A 130 -11.39 -2.70 7.68
N TYR A 131 -10.27 -3.21 7.17
CA TYR A 131 -9.02 -3.34 7.92
C TYR A 131 -8.44 -1.97 8.29
N ILE A 132 -8.57 -0.97 7.42
CA ILE A 132 -8.16 0.41 7.75
C ILE A 132 -8.95 0.95 8.94
N VAL A 133 -10.27 0.75 8.97
CA VAL A 133 -11.11 1.20 10.09
C VAL A 133 -10.73 0.51 11.39
N GLU A 134 -10.33 -0.77 11.33
CA GLU A 134 -9.83 -1.49 12.51
C GLU A 134 -8.50 -0.90 13.01
N VAL A 135 -7.54 -0.67 12.12
CA VAL A 135 -6.26 -0.04 12.46
C VAL A 135 -6.44 1.37 13.00
N GLU A 136 -7.35 2.16 12.43
CA GLU A 136 -7.66 3.52 12.91
C GLU A 136 -8.21 3.49 14.34
N LYS A 137 -9.09 2.54 14.68
CA LYS A 137 -9.60 2.37 16.05
C LYS A 137 -8.50 1.98 17.03
N GLU A 138 -7.63 1.03 16.65
CA GLU A 138 -6.49 0.65 17.49
C GLU A 138 -5.60 1.87 17.80
N CYS A 139 -5.36 2.74 16.80
CA CYS A 139 -4.59 3.96 16.97
C CYS A 139 -5.26 4.98 17.91
N GLU A 140 -6.58 5.13 17.83
CA GLU A 140 -7.35 6.03 18.70
C GLU A 140 -7.35 5.58 20.17
N GLU A 141 -7.27 4.27 20.40
CA GLU A 141 -7.17 3.66 21.73
C GLU A 141 -5.77 3.78 22.37
N GLY A 142 -4.83 4.43 21.68
CA GLY A 142 -3.47 4.67 22.16
C GLY A 142 -2.44 3.66 21.65
N ASN A 143 -2.86 2.62 20.91
CA ASN A 143 -1.96 1.72 20.20
C ASN A 143 -1.56 2.40 18.89
N LYS A 144 -0.65 3.39 18.95
CA LYS A 144 -0.04 3.92 17.74
C LYS A 144 0.48 2.74 16.92
N VAL A 145 0.33 2.78 15.59
CA VAL A 145 1.06 1.85 14.72
C VAL A 145 2.52 1.92 15.18
N GLU A 146 3.00 0.88 15.87
CA GLU A 146 4.25 0.86 16.68
C GLU A 146 5.53 0.94 15.82
N ILE A 147 5.40 1.51 14.63
CA ILE A 147 6.39 1.47 13.58
C ILE A 147 6.95 2.88 13.49
N LEU A 148 7.97 3.06 14.34
CA LEU A 148 9.09 4.01 14.21
C LEU A 148 8.92 5.38 14.89
N GLU A 149 9.28 5.43 16.17
CA GLU A 149 10.26 6.43 16.63
C GLU A 149 11.68 5.99 16.25
#